data_AF-A0A1Q7FD22-F1
#
_entry.id   AF-A0A1Q7FD22-F1
#
_cell.length_a   1.000
_cell.length_b   1.000
_cell.length_c   1.000
_cell.angle_alpha   90.00
_cell.angle_beta   90.00
_cell.angle_gamma   90.00
#
_symmetry.space_group_name_H-M   'P 1'
#
loop_
_entity.id
_entity.type
_entity.pdbx_description
1 polymer ?
#
loop_
_entity_poly.entity_id
_entity_poly.type
_entity_poly.pdbx_seq_one_letter_code
_entity_poly.pdbx_strand_id
1 'polypeptide(L)' 'MERLNGEVRDREKVIFGSKKMDSPIFKGYQLYHNYFKDHDALDGKTPAEAANIKIEGKNKSVTVIQNASKLGNQENFRN' A
#
# COMPACT_ATOMS: atom_id res chain seq x y z
N MET A 1 13.61 -7.70 -1.19
CA MET A 1 13.44 -6.24 -1.19
C MET A 1 14.09 -5.52 -2.38
N GLU A 2 14.98 -6.14 -3.17
CA GLU A 2 15.77 -5.45 -4.20
C GLU A 2 15.01 -4.90 -5.43
N ARG A 3 13.86 -5.49 -5.83
CA ARG A 3 13.10 -5.02 -7.01
C ARG A 3 12.13 -3.87 -6.74
N LEU A 4 11.78 -3.61 -5.47
CA LEU A 4 10.86 -2.54 -5.10
C LEU A 4 11.45 -1.16 -5.42
N ASN A 5 12.72 -0.95 -5.08
CA ASN A 5 13.42 0.32 -5.34
C ASN A 5 13.63 0.57 -6.85
N GLY A 6 13.74 -0.49 -7.64
CA GLY A 6 13.82 -0.40 -9.11
C GLY A 6 12.48 0.02 -9.74
N GLU A 7 11.38 -0.64 -9.37
CA GLU A 7 10.04 -0.26 -9.86
C GLU A 7 9.63 1.15 -9.43
N VAL A 8 9.98 1.55 -8.20
CA VAL A 8 9.69 2.91 -7.70
C VAL A 8 10.47 3.96 -8.50
N ARG A 9 11.75 3.71 -8.81
CA ARG A 9 12.55 4.63 -9.66
C ARG A 9 12.03 4.74 -11.08
N ASP A 10 11.60 3.63 -11.68
CA ASP A 10 11.07 3.64 -13.05
C ASP A 10 9.73 4.40 -13.11
N ARG A 11 8.89 4.24 -12.08
CA ARG A 11 7.66 5.02 -11.91
C ARG A 11 7.93 6.49 -11.60
N GLU A 12 8.86 6.79 -10.70
CA GLU A 12 9.28 8.17 -10.39
C GLU A 12 9.77 8.91 -11.63
N LYS A 13 10.55 8.23 -12.49
CA LYS A 13 11.04 8.79 -13.76
C LYS A 13 9.90 9.21 -14.69
N VAL A 14 8.82 8.43 -14.75
CA VAL A 14 7.67 8.68 -15.65
C VAL A 14 6.68 9.68 -15.04
N ILE A 15 6.54 9.75 -13.71
CA ILE A 15 5.60 10.65 -13.05
C ILE A 15 6.21 12.07 -12.98
N PHE A 16 5.93 12.85 -14.01
CA PHE A 16 6.35 14.25 -14.11
C PHE A 16 5.77 15.08 -12.95
N GLY A 17 6.62 15.83 -12.24
CA GLY A 17 6.22 16.71 -11.14
C GLY A 17 6.34 16.12 -9.72
N SER A 18 6.66 14.83 -9.57
CA SER A 18 6.83 14.17 -8.26
C SER A 18 8.28 14.19 -7.75
N LYS A 19 9.02 15.29 -7.93
CA LYS A 19 10.42 15.42 -7.45
C LYS A 19 10.55 15.53 -5.91
N LYS A 20 9.44 15.64 -5.18
CA LYS A 20 9.43 15.62 -3.72
C LYS A 20 9.21 14.19 -3.25
N MET A 21 10.21 13.63 -2.55
CA MET A 21 10.14 12.27 -1.98
C MET A 21 8.94 12.04 -1.05
N ASP A 22 8.44 13.10 -0.40
CA ASP A 22 7.28 13.01 0.50
C ASP A 22 5.92 13.11 -0.19
N SER A 23 5.88 13.00 -1.52
CA SER A 23 4.61 13.01 -2.24
C SER A 23 3.72 11.84 -1.80
N PRO A 24 2.41 12.07 -1.55
CA PRO A 24 1.47 11.01 -1.17
C PRO A 24 1.35 9.92 -2.25
N ILE A 25 1.77 10.22 -3.49
CA ILE A 25 1.80 9.28 -4.60
C ILE A 25 2.71 8.08 -4.32
N PHE A 26 3.89 8.30 -3.72
CA PHE A 26 4.82 7.20 -3.40
C PHE A 26 4.29 6.32 -2.28
N LYS A 27 3.69 6.93 -1.25
CA LYS A 27 3.02 6.20 -0.15
C LYS A 27 1.84 5.38 -0.68
N GLY A 28 1.05 5.94 -1.60
CA GLY A 28 -0.02 5.22 -2.28
C GLY A 28 0.47 4.04 -3.13
N TYR A 29 1.59 4.21 -3.84
CA TYR A 29 2.20 3.12 -4.63
C TYR A 29 2.71 1.98 -3.74
N GLN A 30 3.34 2.29 -2.59
CA GLN A 30 3.74 1.28 -1.62
C GLN A 30 2.54 0.50 -1.07
N LEU A 31 1.44 1.20 -0.74
CA LEU A 31 0.20 0.56 -0.32
C LEU A 31 -0.36 -0.37 -1.40
N TYR A 32 -0.39 0.09 -2.65
CA TYR A 32 -0.84 -0.70 -3.79
C TYR A 32 0.00 -1.97 -3.98
N HIS A 33 1.34 -1.82 -3.95
CA HIS A 33 2.26 -2.92 -4.14
C HIS A 33 2.18 -3.99 -3.04
N ASN A 34 1.88 -3.59 -1.80
CA ASN A 34 1.86 -4.48 -0.64
C ASN A 34 0.53 -5.21 -0.46
N TYR A 35 -0.60 -4.59 -0.82
CA TYR A 35 -1.93 -5.10 -0.49
C TYR A 35 -2.82 -5.44 -1.70
N PHE A 36 -2.47 -4.96 -2.90
CA PHE A 36 -3.33 -5.08 -4.09
C PHE A 36 -2.66 -5.75 -5.29
N LYS A 37 -1.36 -5.52 -5.49
CA LYS A 37 -0.61 -6.16 -6.58
C LYS A 37 -0.21 -7.57 -6.15
N ASP A 38 -0.64 -8.57 -6.90
CA ASP A 38 -0.21 -9.94 -6.71
C ASP A 38 1.24 -10.11 -7.19
N HIS A 39 2.01 -10.92 -6.47
CA HIS A 39 3.41 -11.17 -6.77
C HIS A 39 3.62 -12.61 -7.19
N ASP A 40 4.11 -12.78 -8.41
CA ASP A 40 4.43 -14.09 -8.97
C ASP A 40 5.47 -14.83 -8.09
N ALA A 41 6.44 -14.08 -7.55
CA ALA A 41 7.46 -14.60 -6.63
C ALA A 41 6.90 -15.07 -5.26
N LEU A 42 5.65 -14.72 -4.93
CA LEU A 42 4.96 -15.12 -3.70
C LEU A 42 3.80 -16.08 -4.02
N ASP A 43 3.91 -16.86 -5.10
CA ASP A 43 2.89 -17.84 -5.50
C ASP A 43 1.53 -17.19 -5.79
N GLY A 44 1.56 -15.98 -6.36
CA GLY A 44 0.37 -15.17 -6.64
C GLY A 44 -0.24 -14.49 -5.42
N LYS A 45 0.42 -14.54 -4.25
CA LYS A 45 -0.06 -13.87 -3.03
C LYS A 45 0.46 -12.43 -2.93
N THR A 46 -0.29 -11.59 -2.24
CA THR A 46 0.20 -10.25 -1.88
C THR A 46 1.21 -10.34 -0.73
N PRO A 47 2.17 -9.40 -0.62
CA PRO A 47 3.11 -9.33 0.50
C PRO A 47 2.42 -9.29 1.86
N ALA A 48 1.26 -8.63 1.94
CA ALA A 48 0.42 -8.62 3.13
C ALA A 48 -0.12 -10.00 3.49
N GLU A 49 -0.55 -10.80 2.51
CA GLU A 49 -0.99 -12.17 2.71
C GLU A 49 0.16 -13.09 3.13
N ALA A 50 1.35 -12.92 2.55
CA ALA A 50 2.55 -13.62 2.98
C ALA A 50 2.96 -13.26 4.42
N ALA A 51 2.68 -12.02 4.85
CA ALA A 51 2.90 -11.54 6.21
C ALA A 51 1.75 -11.86 7.20
N ASN A 52 0.77 -12.71 6.81
CA ASN A 52 -0.43 -13.04 7.60
C ASN A 52 -1.34 -11.85 7.96
N ILE A 53 -1.19 -10.71 7.31
CA ILE A 53 -2.10 -9.56 7.45
C ILE A 53 -3.29 -9.81 6.53
N LYS A 54 -4.31 -10.51 7.07
CA LYS A 54 -5.53 -10.82 6.32
C LYS A 54 -6.44 -9.60 6.25
N ILE A 55 -6.65 -9.07 5.06
CA ILE A 55 -7.75 -8.14 4.79
C ILE A 55 -8.99 -9.00 4.51
N GLU A 56 -9.76 -9.27 5.57
CA GLU A 56 -11.01 -10.03 5.46
C GLU A 56 -12.13 -9.13 4.92
N GLY A 57 -12.21 -9.02 3.60
CA GLY A 57 -13.26 -8.25 2.95
C GLY A 57 -13.43 -8.62 1.49
N LYS A 58 -14.68 -8.72 1.03
CA LYS A 58 -15.02 -8.93 -0.39
C LYS A 58 -14.37 -7.89 -1.32
N ASN A 59 -14.14 -6.67 -0.81
CA ASN A 59 -13.46 -5.59 -1.52
C ASN A 59 -12.28 -5.07 -0.67
N LYS A 60 -11.06 -5.48 -1.03
CA LYS A 60 -9.82 -5.10 -0.33
C LYS A 60 -9.71 -3.57 -0.14
N SER A 61 -10.08 -2.77 -1.14
CA SER A 61 -10.01 -1.30 -1.08
C SER A 61 -10.91 -0.68 -0.02
N VAL A 62 -12.16 -1.15 0.04
CA VAL A 62 -13.17 -0.62 0.97
C VAL A 62 -12.82 -0.99 2.40
N THR A 63 -12.36 -2.21 2.62
CA THR A 63 -11.96 -2.69 3.95
C THR A 63 -10.75 -1.94 4.50
N VAL A 64 -9.74 -1.65 3.67
CA VAL A 64 -8.58 -0.84 4.09
C VAL A 64 -9.00 0.55 4.51
N ILE A 65 -9.88 1.21 3.72
CA ILE A 65 -10.39 2.54 4.04
C ILE A 65 -11.21 2.51 5.34
N GLN A 66 -12.11 1.53 5.50
CA GLN A 66 -12.91 1.37 6.71
C GLN A 66 -12.06 1.14 7.96
N ASN A 67 -11.00 0.33 7.85
CA ASN A 67 -10.07 0.07 8.96
C ASN A 67 -9.28 1.35 9.32
N ALA A 68 -8.82 2.11 8.31
CA ALA A 68 -8.13 3.38 8.54
C ALA A 68 -9.06 4.42 9.20
N SER A 69 -10.31 4.55 8.75
CA SER A 69 -11.29 5.47 9.34
C SER A 69 -11.65 5.12 10.78
N LYS A 70 -11.73 3.82 11.13
CA LYS A 70 -11.97 3.38 12.52
C LYS A 70 -10.83 3.79 13.46
N LEU A 71 -9.58 3.69 13.00
CA LEU A 71 -8.41 4.07 13.79
C LEU A 71 -8.38 5.58 14.08
N GLY A 72 -8.66 6.41 13.08
CA GLY A 72 -8.73 7.87 13.23
C GLY A 72 -9.82 8.34 14.20
N ASN A 73 -10.93 7.60 14.29
CA ASN A 73 -11.98 7.92 15.27
C ASN A 73 -11.56 7.59 16.71
N GLN A 74 -10.82 6.50 16.95
CA GLN A 74 -10.38 6.12 18.31
C GLN A 74 -9.37 7.10 18.91
N GLU A 75 -8.52 7.70 18.08
CA GLU A 75 -7.55 8.73 18.51
C GLU A 75 -8.26 10.03 18.96
N ASN A 76 -9.40 10.37 18.35
CA ASN A 76 -10.21 11.54 18.74
C ASN A 76 -10.97 11.35 20.07
N PHE A 77 -11.20 10.10 20.51
CA PHE A 77 -11.82 9.81 21.82
C PHE A 77 -10.80 9.68 22.96
N ARG A 78 -9.50 9.74 22.67
CA ARG A 78 -8.42 9.67 23.66
C ARG A 78 -7.83 11.03 24.05
N ASN A 79 -8.43 12.13 23.58
CA ASN A 79 -7.99 13.50 23.88
C ASN A 79 -9.07 14.29 24.62
#